data_AF-A0A508WQA1-F1
#
_entry.id   AF-A0A508WQA1-F1
#
_cell.length_a   1.000
_cell.length_b   1.000
_cell.length_c   1.000
_cell.angle_alpha   90.00
_cell.angle_beta   90.00
_cell.angle_gamma   90.00
#
_symmetry.space_group_name_H-M   'P 1'
#
loop_
_entity.id
_entity.type
_entity.pdbx_description
1 polymer ?
#
loop_
_entity_poly.entity_id
_entity_poly.type
_entity_poly.pdbx_seq_one_letter_code
_entity_poly.pdbx_strand_id
1 'polypeptide(L)' 'MRTVSPKGYPYLVFYRDQPGHVAVGRVLHAKRDIPQWMQEPNSH' A
#
# COMPACT_ATOMS: atom_id res chain seq x y z
N MET A 1 -1.34 -1.66 -11.53
CA MET A 1 -1.65 -2.01 -10.13
C MET A 1 -1.89 -0.70 -9.41
N ARG A 2 -3.00 -0.56 -8.68
CA ARG A 2 -3.33 0.66 -7.95
C ARG A 2 -3.00 0.49 -6.47
N THR A 3 -2.78 1.62 -5.81
CA THR A 3 -2.51 1.69 -4.38
C THR A 3 -3.42 2.74 -3.76
N VAL A 4 -3.92 2.47 -2.57
CA VAL A 4 -4.67 3.45 -1.78
C VAL A 4 -4.20 3.45 -0.33
N SER A 5 -4.15 4.64 0.26
CA SER A 5 -3.90 4.85 1.68
C SER A 5 -5.18 5.42 2.31
N PRO A 6 -6.01 4.59 2.98
CA PRO A 6 -7.24 5.07 3.58
C PRO A 6 -6.96 6.14 4.64
N LYS A 7 -7.67 7.26 4.56
CA LYS A 7 -7.47 8.37 5.49
C LYS A 7 -7.77 7.91 6.92
N GLY A 8 -6.84 8.20 7.84
CA GLY A 8 -6.98 7.85 9.27
C GLY A 8 -6.53 6.43 9.64
N TYR A 9 -6.10 5.62 8.66
CA TYR A 9 -5.63 4.26 8.91
C TYR A 9 -4.18 4.08 8.41
N PRO A 10 -3.28 3.46 9.20
CA PRO A 10 -1.88 3.31 8.83
C PRO A 10 -1.68 2.11 7.90
N TYR A 11 -2.46 2.01 6.81
CA TYR A 11 -2.37 0.91 5.85
C TYR A 11 -2.21 1.40 4.42
N LEU A 12 -1.43 0.65 3.65
CA LEU A 12 -1.29 0.74 2.20
C LEU A 12 -1.92 -0.51 1.59
N VAL A 13 -2.92 -0.31 0.73
CA VAL A 13 -3.65 -1.41 0.08
C VAL A 13 -3.31 -1.42 -1.40
N PHE A 14 -2.79 -2.54 -1.88
CA PHE A 14 -2.48 -2.78 -3.29
C PHE A 14 -3.58 -3.62 -3.92
N TYR A 15 -4.15 -3.11 -5.01
CA TYR A 15 -5.24 -3.77 -5.71
C TYR A 15 -5.14 -3.63 -7.23
N ARG A 16 -5.91 -4.47 -7.94
CA ARG A 16 -6.19 -4.30 -9.37
C ARG A 16 -7.68 -4.18 -9.59
N ASP A 17 -8.08 -3.22 -10.42
CA ASP A 17 -9.44 -3.14 -10.92
C ASP A 17 -9.73 -4.33 -11.83
N GLN A 18 -10.90 -4.92 -11.63
CA GLN A 18 -11.50 -5.91 -12.50
C GLN A 18 -12.96 -5.50 -12.79
N PRO A 19 -13.58 -6.05 -13.84
CA PRO A 19 -14.99 -5.81 -14.08
C PRO A 19 -15.83 -6.23 -12.85
N GLY A 20 -16.52 -5.26 -12.24
CA GLY A 20 -17.44 -5.48 -11.11
C GLY A 20 -16.78 -5.71 -9.73
N HIS A 21 -15.46 -5.77 -9.62
CA HIS A 21 -14.77 -5.99 -8.35
C HIS A 21 -13.31 -5.54 -8.37
N VAL A 22 -12.67 -5.49 -7.20
CA VAL A 22 -11.21 -5.28 -7.08
C VAL A 22 -10.55 -6.53 -6.51
N ALA A 23 -9.45 -6.96 -7.10
CA ALA A 23 -8.59 -7.96 -6.48
C ALA A 23 -7.62 -7.27 -5.54
N VAL A 24 -7.74 -7.53 -4.24
CA VAL A 24 -6.79 -7.09 -3.23
C VAL A 24 -5.63 -8.08 -3.18
N GLY A 25 -4.42 -7.59 -3.45
CA GLY A 25 -3.22 -8.43 -3.49
C GLY A 25 -2.44 -8.39 -2.18
N ARG A 26 -2.07 -7.18 -1.73
CA ARG A 26 -1.31 -6.98 -0.50
C ARG A 26 -1.89 -5.83 0.32
N VAL A 27 -1.89 -6.01 1.62
CA VAL A 27 -2.18 -4.97 2.62
C VAL A 27 -0.96 -4.87 3.51
N LEU A 28 -0.36 -3.69 3.58
CA LEU A 28 0.83 -3.45 4.39
C LEU A 28 0.52 -2.41 5.46
N HIS A 29 0.98 -2.63 6.68
CA HIS A 29 0.95 -1.60 7.70
C HIS A 29 2.07 -0.59 7.44
N ALA A 30 1.72 0.68 7.20
CA ALA A 30 2.60 1.79 6.80
C ALA A 30 3.64 2.22 7.85
N LYS A 31 3.82 1.44 8.91
CA LYS A 31 4.84 1.67 9.96
C LYS A 31 5.53 0.39 10.44
N ARG A 32 4.96 -0.78 10.17
CA ARG A 32 5.42 -2.06 10.73
C ARG A 32 5.87 -3.03 9.64
N ASP A 33 5.19 -2.99 8.50
CA ASP A 33 5.44 -3.88 7.38
C ASP A 33 5.91 -3.11 6.14
N ILE A 34 6.69 -2.03 6.31
CA ILE A 34 7.36 -1.36 5.19
C ILE A 34 8.72 -2.06 4.99
N PRO A 35 8.89 -2.87 3.93
CA PRO A 35 10.20 -3.36 3.52
C PRO A 35 11.21 -2.24 3.45
N GLN A 36 12.45 -2.52 3.86
CA GLN A 36 13.52 -1.54 3.90
C GLN A 36 13.77 -0.82 2.55
N TRP A 37 13.45 -1.46 1.42
CA TRP A 37 13.53 -0.87 0.07
C TRP A 37 12.40 0.13 -0.27
N MET A 38 11.32 0.17 0.51
CA MET A 38 10.21 1.12 0.41
C MET A 38 10.27 2.25 1.44
N GLN A 39 11.21 2.20 2.40
CA GLN A 39 11.52 3.38 3.18
C GLN A 39 12.17 4.37 2.22
N GLU A 40 11.56 5.53 2.02
CA GLU A 40 12.15 6.58 1.17
C GLU A 40 13.62 6.73 1.55
N PRO A 41 14.57 6.67 0.60
CA PRO A 41 15.94 6.99 0.93
C PRO A 41 15.90 8.44 1.41
N ASN A 42 16.16 8.61 2.71
CA ASN A 42 16.29 9.90 3.36
C ASN A 42 17.08 10.80 2.40
N SER A 43 16.38 11.71 1.72
CA SER A 43 17.01 12.65 0.80
C SER A 43 17.81 13.60 1.69
N HIS A 44 19.09 13.28 1.85
CA HIS A 44 20.11 14.19 2.34
C HIS A 44 20.44 15.22 1.27
#